data_AF-A0A919JTD2-F1
#
_entry.id   AF-A0A919JTD2-F1
#
_cell.length_a   1.000
_cell.length_b   1.000
_cell.length_c   1.000
_cell.angle_alpha   90.00
_cell.angle_beta   90.00
_cell.angle_gamma   90.00
#
_symmetry.space_group_name_H-M   'P 1'
#
loop_
_entity.id
_entity.type
_entity.pdbx_description
1 polymer ?
#
loop_
_entity_poly.entity_id
_entity_poly.type
_entity_poly.pdbx_seq_one_letter_code
_entity_poly.pdbx_strand_id
1 'polypeptide(L)'
;MKGLWTPAWIARHILALTLVAGFLALGWWQFSRATGGNTLSWGYTFEWPVFAAFVVFIWFREVQQERRGARGPQEQPEPEQSPVPRQDAAVTVRRPVRVPVTPAAPVEDDDPELAAYNDYLSWLAAHPGARPSDYPGRRASAG
;
A
#
# COMPACT_ATOMS: atom_id res chain seq x y z
N MET A 1 15.74 -33.98 15.28
CA MET A 1 16.15 -32.75 14.57
C MET A 1 15.47 -32.70 13.19
N LYS A 2 14.14 -32.54 13.15
CA LYS A 2 13.36 -32.58 11.90
C LYS A 2 12.13 -31.69 12.07
N GLY A 3 12.29 -30.37 12.05
CA GLY A 3 11.16 -29.48 12.38
C GLY A 3 11.25 -28.03 11.93
N LEU A 4 12.35 -27.60 11.31
CA LEU A 4 12.49 -26.22 10.82
C LEU A 4 12.72 -26.15 9.29
N TRP A 5 12.75 -27.30 8.61
CA TRP A 5 13.01 -27.43 7.16
C TRP A 5 11.87 -28.17 6.45
N THR A 6 10.63 -28.00 6.91
CA THR A 6 9.49 -28.34 6.07
C THR A 6 9.50 -27.39 4.87
N PRO A 7 9.35 -27.87 3.63
CA PRO A 7 9.39 -27.02 2.43
C PRO A 7 8.37 -25.88 2.48
N ALA A 8 7.25 -26.08 3.17
CA ALA A 8 6.26 -25.04 3.45
C ALA A 8 6.83 -23.87 4.28
N TRP A 9 7.73 -24.11 5.23
CA TRP A 9 8.31 -23.07 6.06
C TRP A 9 9.33 -22.23 5.29
N ILE A 10 10.13 -22.88 4.43
CA ILE A 10 11.03 -22.20 3.49
C ILE A 10 10.23 -21.32 2.52
N ALA A 11 9.13 -21.84 1.97
CA ALA A 11 8.26 -21.07 1.09
C ALA A 11 7.69 -19.82 1.79
N ARG A 12 7.27 -19.94 3.06
CA ARG A 12 6.80 -18.78 3.84
C ARG A 12 7.91 -17.75 4.09
N HIS A 13 9.17 -18.16 4.34
CA HIS A 13 10.31 -17.24 4.46
C HIS A 13 10.58 -16.49 3.17
N ILE A 14 10.60 -17.22 2.05
CA ILE A 14 10.83 -16.64 0.73
C ILE A 14 9.72 -15.64 0.41
N LEU A 15 8.45 -15.99 0.69
CA LEU A 15 7.32 -15.08 0.50
C LEU A 15 7.49 -13.79 1.32
N ALA A 16 7.80 -13.91 2.62
CA ALA A 16 8.01 -12.74 3.48
C ALA A 16 9.18 -11.88 3.00
N LEU A 17 10.31 -12.49 2.61
CA LEU A 17 11.46 -11.78 2.07
C LEU A 17 11.14 -11.07 0.75
N THR A 18 10.42 -11.73 -0.15
CA THR A 18 9.98 -11.13 -1.42
C THR A 18 9.06 -9.94 -1.21
N LEU A 19 8.11 -10.03 -0.27
CA LEU A 19 7.23 -8.91 0.10
C LEU A 19 8.03 -7.72 0.64
N VAL A 20 8.95 -7.97 1.58
CA VAL A 20 9.80 -6.94 2.17
C VAL A 20 10.70 -6.30 1.11
N ALA A 21 11.36 -7.10 0.28
CA ALA A 21 12.19 -6.62 -0.82
C ALA A 21 11.37 -5.79 -1.82
N GLY A 22 10.14 -6.22 -2.14
CA GLY A 22 9.21 -5.48 -2.98
C GLY A 22 8.88 -4.12 -2.40
N PHE A 23 8.43 -4.05 -1.14
CA PHE A 23 8.12 -2.77 -0.49
C PHE A 23 9.34 -1.83 -0.40
N LEU A 24 10.52 -2.36 -0.08
CA LEU A 24 11.74 -1.55 -0.05
C LEU A 24 12.16 -1.07 -1.44
N ALA A 25 12.00 -1.89 -2.49
CA ALA A 25 12.27 -1.50 -3.86
C ALA A 25 11.30 -0.39 -4.34
N LEU A 26 10.01 -0.49 -3.99
CA LEU A 26 9.03 0.58 -4.26
C LEU A 26 9.39 1.86 -3.49
N GLY A 27 9.79 1.75 -2.22
CA GLY A 27 10.25 2.88 -1.41
C GLY A 27 11.50 3.54 -1.99
N TRP A 28 12.46 2.75 -2.47
CA TRP A 28 13.67 3.24 -3.12
C TRP A 28 13.38 3.94 -4.45
N TRP A 29 12.44 3.39 -5.23
CA TRP A 29 12.00 4.02 -6.47
C TRP A 29 11.30 5.36 -6.20
N GLN A 30 10.47 5.44 -5.16
CA GLN A 30 9.86 6.69 -4.74
C GLN A 30 10.88 7.69 -4.18
N PHE A 31 11.90 7.23 -3.44
CA PHE A 31 13.01 8.09 -3.00
C PHE A 31 13.72 8.72 -4.19
N SER A 32 14.03 7.92 -5.22
CA SER A 32 14.65 8.41 -6.44
C SER A 32 13.80 9.46 -7.17
N ARG A 33 12.45 9.33 -7.14
CA ARG A 33 11.52 10.34 -7.68
C ARG A 33 11.40 11.56 -6.77
N ALA A 34 11.40 11.38 -5.45
CA ALA A 34 11.32 12.46 -4.47
C ALA A 34 12.53 13.41 -4.56
N THR A 35 13.74 12.85 -4.75
CA THR A 35 14.95 13.64 -4.98
C THR A 35 14.93 14.45 -6.28
N GLY A 36 14.01 14.13 -7.19
CA GLY A 36 13.77 14.88 -8.44
C GLY A 36 12.87 16.11 -8.29
N GLY A 37 12.39 16.43 -7.08
CA GLY A 37 11.60 17.65 -6.79
C GLY A 37 10.17 17.41 -6.30
N ASN A 38 9.70 16.16 -6.24
CA ASN A 38 8.34 15.86 -5.78
C ASN A 38 8.28 15.68 -4.25
N THR A 39 7.75 16.68 -3.55
CA THR A 39 7.60 16.68 -2.09
C THR A 39 6.57 15.66 -1.57
N LEU A 40 5.58 15.27 -2.38
CA LEU A 40 4.55 14.29 -2.03
C LEU A 40 5.11 12.85 -1.99
N SER A 41 6.09 12.54 -2.85
CA SER A 41 6.80 11.26 -2.85
C SER A 41 7.59 10.99 -1.57
N TRP A 42 7.86 12.00 -0.74
CA TRP A 42 8.50 11.80 0.58
C TRP A 42 7.64 11.00 1.55
N GLY A 43 6.32 11.25 1.56
CA GLY A 43 5.40 10.49 2.41
C GLY A 43 5.47 9.00 2.10
N TYR A 44 5.40 8.66 0.81
CA TYR A 44 5.49 7.28 0.33
C TYR A 44 6.86 6.64 0.60
N THR A 45 7.95 7.41 0.48
CA THR A 45 9.30 6.93 0.78
C THR A 45 9.43 6.41 2.22
N PHE A 46 8.73 7.02 3.18
CA PHE A 46 8.70 6.54 4.56
C PHE A 46 7.59 5.52 4.84
N GLU A 47 6.44 5.64 4.16
CA GLU A 47 5.31 4.73 4.30
C GLU A 47 5.67 3.29 3.88
N TRP A 48 6.39 3.13 2.75
CA TRP A 48 6.78 1.81 2.24
C TRP A 48 7.66 1.01 3.23
N PRO A 49 8.74 1.58 3.82
CA PRO A 49 9.48 0.94 4.91
C PRO A 49 8.65 0.60 6.14
N VAL A 50 7.68 1.45 6.52
CA VAL A 50 6.80 1.18 7.67
C VAL A 50 5.93 -0.05 7.39
N PHE A 51 5.37 -0.18 6.19
CA PHE A 51 4.64 -1.39 5.80
C PHE A 51 5.56 -2.62 5.73
N ALA A 52 6.77 -2.49 5.21
CA ALA A 52 7.75 -3.58 5.21
C ALA A 52 8.04 -4.06 6.66
N ALA A 53 8.26 -3.13 7.59
CA ALA A 53 8.46 -3.44 9.00
C ALA A 53 7.22 -4.10 9.64
N PHE A 54 6.03 -3.65 9.28
CA PHE A 54 4.77 -4.25 9.75
C PHE A 54 4.60 -5.70 9.28
N VAL A 55 4.95 -6.00 8.02
CA VAL A 55 4.96 -7.38 7.49
C VAL A 55 5.97 -8.24 8.22
N VAL A 56 7.19 -7.73 8.46
CA VAL A 56 8.22 -8.44 9.26
C VAL A 56 7.71 -8.71 10.68
N PHE A 57 7.02 -7.75 11.29
CA PHE A 57 6.46 -7.91 12.63
C PHE A 57 5.41 -9.02 12.69
N ILE A 58 4.44 -9.02 11.77
CA ILE A 58 3.42 -10.09 11.68
C ILE A 58 4.11 -11.44 11.44
N TRP A 59 5.07 -11.49 10.52
CA TRP A 59 5.83 -12.70 10.22
C TRP A 59 6.57 -13.24 11.44
N PHE A 60 7.26 -12.36 12.18
CA PHE A 60 7.95 -12.72 13.41
C PHE A 60 6.98 -13.24 14.47
N ARG A 61 5.81 -12.61 14.61
CA ARG A 61 4.77 -13.04 15.55
C ARG A 61 4.23 -14.43 15.19
N GLU A 62 3.96 -14.69 13.92
CA GLU A 62 3.50 -15.98 13.41
C GLU A 62 4.54 -17.08 13.69
N VAL A 63 5.80 -16.83 13.34
CA VAL A 63 6.91 -17.77 13.64
C VAL A 63 7.02 -18.02 15.14
N GLN A 64 6.87 -16.99 15.97
CA GLN A 64 6.94 -17.13 17.42
C GLN A 64 5.75 -17.93 17.99
N GLN A 65 4.54 -17.77 17.43
CA GLN A 65 3.36 -18.55 17.81
C GLN A 65 3.52 -20.02 17.46
N GLU A 66 3.97 -20.34 16.24
CA GLU A 66 4.28 -21.71 15.81
C GLU A 66 5.36 -22.35 16.72
N ARG A 67 6.40 -21.58 17.09
CA ARG A 67 7.45 -22.05 18.03
C ARG A 67 6.93 -22.25 19.45
N ARG A 68 5.95 -21.47 19.90
CA ARG A 68 5.31 -21.62 21.23
C ARG A 68 4.36 -22.82 21.24
N GLY A 69 3.56 -23.01 20.19
CA GLY A 69 2.69 -24.18 20.03
C GLY A 69 3.47 -25.50 19.95
N ALA A 70 4.65 -25.49 19.33
CA ALA A 70 5.55 -26.64 19.29
C ALA A 70 6.25 -26.97 20.62
N ARG A 71 6.17 -26.10 21.64
CA ARG A 71 6.87 -26.26 22.94
C ARG A 71 6.02 -26.87 24.05
N GLY A 72 4.80 -27.34 23.73
CA GLY A 72 3.91 -28.05 24.64
C GLY A 72 2.75 -27.18 25.13
N PRO A 73 1.52 -27.70 25.19
CA PRO A 73 0.43 -27.08 25.92
C PRO A 73 0.84 -26.93 27.39
N GLN A 74 0.89 -25.70 27.92
CA GLN A 74 0.68 -25.55 29.36
C GLN A 74 -0.76 -25.94 29.62
N GLU A 75 -0.95 -26.99 30.42
CA GLU A 75 -2.19 -27.29 31.11
C GLU A 75 -2.69 -26.01 31.79
N GLN A 76 -3.69 -25.39 31.19
CA GLN A 76 -4.57 -24.46 31.86
C GLN A 76 -5.86 -25.25 32.09
N PRO A 77 -6.28 -25.47 33.36
CA PRO A 77 -7.43 -26.31 33.65
C PRO A 77 -8.67 -25.71 33.01
N GLU A 78 -9.34 -26.54 32.23
CA GLU A 78 -10.66 -26.33 31.66
C GLU A 78 -11.69 -26.04 32.77
N PRO A 79 -12.51 -24.99 32.62
CA PRO A 79 -13.87 -25.03 33.08
C PRO A 79 -14.79 -25.26 31.88
N GLU A 80 -15.66 -26.24 32.06
CA GLU A 80 -16.66 -26.78 31.15
C GLU A 80 -17.55 -25.74 30.43
N GLN A 81 -17.79 -26.02 29.15
CA GLN A 81 -19.08 -26.00 28.43
C GLN A 81 -20.00 -24.76 28.47
N SER A 82 -20.22 -24.17 27.28
CA SER A 82 -21.52 -24.23 26.58
C SER A 82 -21.41 -23.78 25.11
N PRO A 83 -22.16 -24.39 24.17
CA PRO A 83 -22.01 -24.16 22.74
C PRO A 83 -22.82 -22.92 22.31
N VAL A 84 -22.19 -21.95 21.65
CA VAL A 84 -22.90 -20.84 21.00
C VAL A 84 -22.77 -21.00 19.48
N PRO A 85 -23.88 -20.97 18.72
CA PRO A 85 -23.89 -21.34 17.30
C PRO A 85 -23.01 -20.42 16.46
N ARG A 86 -22.38 -21.02 15.45
CA ARG A 86 -21.75 -20.36 14.29
C ARG A 86 -22.69 -19.28 13.75
N GLN A 87 -22.39 -18.01 14.08
CA GLN A 87 -22.97 -16.87 13.38
C GLN A 87 -22.11 -16.61 12.16
N ASP A 88 -22.55 -17.19 11.04
CA ASP A 88 -22.23 -16.72 9.70
C ASP A 88 -22.75 -15.28 9.60
N ALA A 89 -21.93 -14.31 10.02
CA ALA A 89 -22.23 -12.90 9.87
C ALA A 89 -22.12 -12.56 8.38
N ALA A 90 -23.26 -12.67 7.71
CA ALA A 90 -23.49 -12.18 6.36
C ALA A 90 -22.83 -10.81 6.18
N VAL A 91 -21.87 -10.73 5.25
CA VAL A 91 -21.31 -9.47 4.78
C VAL A 91 -22.45 -8.71 4.11
N THR A 92 -23.11 -7.85 4.88
CA THR A 92 -24.04 -6.87 4.32
C THR A 92 -23.19 -5.79 3.68
N VAL A 93 -23.14 -5.78 2.35
CA VAL A 93 -22.55 -4.69 1.57
C VAL A 93 -23.26 -3.41 1.97
N ARG A 94 -22.57 -2.60 2.78
CA ARG A 94 -23.07 -1.31 3.25
C ARG A 94 -23.29 -0.44 2.01
N ARG A 95 -24.52 0.10 1.89
CA ARG A 95 -24.96 1.11 0.92
C ARG A 95 -23.81 2.07 0.58
N PRO A 96 -23.51 2.34 -0.71
CA PRO A 96 -22.44 3.26 -1.07
C PRO A 96 -22.72 4.62 -0.46
N VAL A 97 -21.91 5.00 0.52
CA VAL A 97 -21.89 6.35 1.09
C VAL A 97 -21.35 7.24 -0.02
N ARG A 98 -22.18 8.14 -0.55
CA ARG A 98 -21.69 9.22 -1.40
C ARG A 98 -20.82 10.11 -0.53
N VAL A 99 -19.51 9.99 -0.69
CA VAL A 99 -18.54 10.91 -0.11
C VAL A 99 -18.68 12.23 -0.88
N PRO A 100 -18.97 13.36 -0.23
CA PRO A 100 -18.87 14.65 -0.88
C PRO A 100 -17.41 14.83 -1.31
N VAL A 101 -17.18 14.96 -2.63
CA VAL A 101 -15.87 15.34 -3.15
C VAL A 101 -15.64 16.77 -2.71
N THR A 102 -14.89 16.93 -1.62
CA THR A 102 -14.31 18.23 -1.28
C THR A 102 -13.31 18.54 -2.39
N PRO A 103 -13.42 19.68 -3.09
CA PRO A 103 -12.38 20.10 -4.02
C PRO A 103 -11.05 20.01 -3.27
N ALA A 104 -10.14 19.17 -3.76
CA ALA A 104 -8.79 19.14 -3.21
C ALA A 104 -8.28 20.58 -3.25
N ALA A 105 -7.81 21.09 -2.11
CA ALA A 105 -7.11 22.36 -2.09
C ALA A 105 -6.00 22.31 -3.16
N PRO A 106 -5.70 23.42 -3.86
CA PRO A 106 -4.61 23.43 -4.82
C PRO A 106 -3.34 22.99 -4.09
N VAL A 107 -2.90 21.77 -4.36
CA VAL A 107 -1.56 21.34 -3.99
C VAL A 107 -0.69 22.07 -5.01
N GLU A 108 0.00 23.11 -4.58
CA GLU A 108 1.09 23.72 -5.35
C GLU A 108 2.22 22.70 -5.43
N ASP A 109 2.04 21.70 -6.28
CA ASP A 109 3.09 20.78 -6.70
C ASP A 109 3.85 21.48 -7.84
N ASP A 110 5.05 21.99 -7.53
CA ASP A 110 6.05 22.45 -8.50
C ASP A 110 6.63 21.30 -9.37
N ASP A 111 5.82 20.27 -9.66
CA ASP A 111 6.18 19.19 -10.57
C ASP A 111 5.93 19.67 -12.02
N PRO A 112 6.99 19.91 -12.82
CA PRO A 112 6.83 20.44 -14.17
C PRO A 112 6.09 19.47 -15.10
N GLU A 113 6.16 18.16 -14.84
CA GLU A 113 5.46 17.12 -15.61
C GLU A 113 3.97 17.14 -15.29
N LEU A 114 3.61 17.21 -14.01
CA LEU A 114 2.21 17.28 -13.56
C LEU A 114 1.54 18.58 -14.02
N ALA A 115 2.27 19.70 -13.93
CA ALA A 115 1.78 21.00 -14.39
C ALA A 115 1.57 21.03 -15.90
N ALA A 116 2.40 20.33 -16.70
CA ALA A 116 2.19 20.19 -18.14
C ALA A 116 0.96 19.31 -18.45
N TYR A 117 0.77 18.23 -17.69
CA TYR A 117 -0.38 17.34 -17.83
C TYR A 117 -1.71 18.02 -17.48
N ASN A 118 -1.76 18.77 -16.38
CA ASN A 118 -2.95 19.53 -15.98
C ASN A 118 -3.31 20.63 -17.00
N ASP A 119 -2.31 21.26 -17.60
CA ASP A 119 -2.51 22.22 -18.71
C ASP A 119 -3.06 21.52 -19.97
N TYR A 120 -2.53 20.35 -20.31
CA TYR A 120 -3.08 19.53 -21.39
C TYR A 120 -4.54 19.13 -21.14
N LEU A 121 -4.88 18.69 -19.92
CA LEU A 121 -6.24 18.33 -19.56
C LEU A 121 -7.20 19.52 -19.58
N SER A 122 -6.77 20.69 -19.10
CA SER A 122 -7.59 21.91 -19.11
C SER A 122 -7.84 22.38 -20.55
N TRP A 123 -6.82 22.30 -21.40
CA TRP A 123 -6.95 22.59 -22.81
C TRP A 123 -7.91 21.62 -23.51
N LEU A 124 -7.82 20.31 -23.23
CA LEU A 124 -8.71 19.31 -23.81
C LEU A 124 -10.16 19.51 -23.35
N ALA A 125 -10.38 19.88 -22.08
CA ALA A 125 -11.70 20.20 -21.57
C ALA A 125 -12.34 21.41 -22.26
N ALA A 126 -11.52 22.40 -22.65
CA ALA A 126 -11.97 23.57 -23.42
C ALA A 126 -12.20 23.28 -24.91
N HIS A 127 -11.61 22.20 -25.45
CA HIS A 127 -11.68 21.84 -26.87
C HIS A 127 -12.25 20.42 -27.07
N PRO A 128 -13.55 20.20 -26.81
CA PRO A 128 -14.18 18.90 -27.00
C PRO A 128 -14.18 18.51 -28.49
N GLY A 129 -13.28 17.61 -28.88
CA GLY A 129 -13.08 17.17 -30.26
C GLY A 129 -11.68 17.41 -30.82
N ALA A 130 -10.82 18.11 -30.08
CA ALA A 130 -9.42 18.24 -30.45
C ALA A 130 -8.68 16.90 -30.30
N ARG A 131 -7.69 16.67 -31.18
CA ARG A 131 -6.83 15.49 -31.12
C ARG A 131 -5.63 15.78 -30.23
N PRO A 132 -4.99 14.75 -29.63
CA PRO A 132 -3.78 14.94 -28.84
C PRO A 132 -2.65 15.69 -29.58
N SER A 133 -2.60 15.58 -30.91
CA SER A 133 -1.65 16.28 -31.78
C SER A 133 -1.90 17.79 -31.89
N ASP A 134 -3.12 18.24 -31.62
CA ASP A 134 -3.53 19.63 -31.79
C ASP A 134 -3.17 20.48 -30.56
N TYR A 135 -2.65 19.84 -29.51
CA TYR A 135 -2.22 20.53 -28.29
C TYR A 135 -1.00 21.41 -28.59
N PRO A 136 -1.10 22.75 -28.39
CA PRO A 136 -0.06 23.69 -28.80
C PRO A 136 1.21 23.64 -27.94
N GLY A 137 1.23 22.83 -26.88
CA GLY A 137 2.28 22.84 -25.86
C GLY A 137 2.25 24.14 -25.04
N ARG A 138 2.85 24.10 -23.85
CA ARG A 138 2.99 25.30 -23.02
C ARG A 138 3.90 26.30 -23.75
N ARG A 139 3.34 27.38 -24.32
CA ARG A 139 4.14 28.55 -24.70
C ARG A 139 4.54 29.22 -23.39
N ALA A 140 5.81 29.14 -23.02
CA ALA A 140 6.34 29.90 -21.89
C ALA A 140 6.08 31.39 -22.18
N SER A 141 5.08 31.98 -21.52
CA SER A 141 4.95 33.42 -21.42
C SER A 141 6.17 33.89 -20.63
N ALA A 142 7.17 34.36 -21.38
CA ALA A 142 8.30 35.10 -20.85
C ALA A 142 7.75 36.25 -20.00
N GLY A 143 8.11 36.24 -18.72
CA GLY A 143 8.04 37.42 -17.85
C GLY A 143 9.16 38.39 -18.20
#